data_AF-U1YEB3-F1
#
_entry.id   AF-U1YEB3-F1
#
_cell.length_a   1.000
_cell.length_b   1.000
_cell.length_c   1.000
_cell.angle_alpha   90.00
_cell.angle_beta   90.00
_cell.angle_gamma   90.00
#
_symmetry.space_group_name_H-M   'P 1'
#
loop_
_entity.id
_entity.type
_entity.pdbx_description
1 polymer ?
#
loop_
_entity_poly.entity_id
_entity_poly.type
_entity_poly.pdbx_seq_one_letter_code
_entity_poly.pdbx_strand_id
1 'polypeptide(L)'
;MTFESTGWFNTNGQEKTEKILPQLQEVVLSWRSNGSTLLGTFDRDILTAGHAGNHGWHACFLYDVPDLQTVSEMTHSFRATGLDRYFRLEAMIGRPFFLLEEQK
;
A
#
# COMPACT_ATOMS: atom_id res chain seq x y z
N MET A 1 -0.87 -19.50 -9.02
CA MET A 1 0.57 -19.18 -9.01
C MET A 1 0.68 -17.76 -8.46
N THR A 2 1.04 -17.62 -7.20
CA THR A 2 1.22 -16.32 -6.54
C THR A 2 2.53 -15.73 -7.03
N PHE A 3 2.47 -14.60 -7.73
CA PHE A 3 3.66 -13.85 -8.11
C PHE A 3 4.21 -13.18 -6.85
N GLU A 4 5.26 -13.77 -6.27
CA GLU A 4 6.05 -13.11 -5.24
C GLU A 4 7.05 -12.19 -5.93
N SER A 5 6.98 -10.88 -5.64
CA SER A 5 8.03 -9.95 -6.05
C SER A 5 9.34 -10.35 -5.36
N THR A 6 10.23 -10.99 -6.09
CA THR A 6 11.59 -11.32 -5.60
C THR A 6 12.50 -10.10 -5.56
N GLY A 7 12.10 -8.99 -6.21
CA GLY A 7 12.90 -7.78 -6.30
C GLY A 7 13.27 -7.20 -4.95
N TRP A 8 12.33 -7.14 -4.00
CA TRP A 8 12.63 -6.66 -2.64
C TRP A 8 13.66 -7.51 -1.90
N PHE A 9 13.60 -8.84 -2.06
CA PHE A 9 14.51 -9.77 -1.39
C PHE A 9 15.90 -9.84 -2.04
N ASN A 10 16.01 -9.44 -3.32
CA ASN A 10 17.27 -9.41 -4.06
C ASN A 10 18.07 -8.10 -3.88
N THR A 11 17.54 -7.13 -3.13
CA THR A 11 18.21 -5.84 -2.89
C THR A 11 19.08 -5.89 -1.64
N ASN A 12 20.17 -5.11 -1.63
CA ASN A 12 21.03 -4.98 -0.45
C ASN A 12 20.58 -3.80 0.46
N GLY A 13 21.10 -3.75 1.70
CA GLY A 13 20.70 -2.74 2.67
C GLY A 13 20.98 -1.29 2.24
N GLN A 14 22.06 -1.07 1.49
CA GLN A 14 22.42 0.25 0.98
C GLN A 14 21.42 0.72 -0.09
N GLU A 15 21.12 -0.14 -1.07
CA GLU A 15 20.13 0.14 -2.12
C GLU A 15 18.73 0.42 -1.53
N LYS A 16 18.33 -0.35 -0.51
CA LYS A 16 17.07 -0.11 0.21
C LYS A 16 17.05 1.30 0.81
N THR A 17 18.11 1.68 1.53
CA THR A 17 18.15 2.91 2.31
C THR A 17 18.35 4.16 1.44
N GLU A 18 19.20 4.08 0.42
CA GLU A 18 19.58 5.25 -0.39
C GLU A 18 18.64 5.51 -1.55
N LYS A 19 17.89 4.49 -2.01
CA LYS A 19 17.08 4.59 -3.24
C LYS A 19 15.63 4.20 -3.02
N ILE A 20 15.38 2.98 -2.55
CA ILE A 20 14.02 2.39 -2.55
C ILE A 20 13.13 3.04 -1.50
N LEU A 21 13.58 3.11 -0.24
CA LEU A 21 12.80 3.64 0.87
C LEU A 21 12.51 5.15 0.72
N PRO A 22 13.46 6.00 0.28
CA PRO A 22 13.17 7.41 0.02
C PRO A 22 12.08 7.61 -1.03
N GLN A 23 12.13 6.86 -2.15
CA GLN A 23 11.10 6.93 -3.20
C GLN A 23 9.74 6.45 -2.71
N LEU A 24 9.71 5.37 -1.93
CA LEU A 24 8.48 4.86 -1.32
C LEU A 24 7.87 5.89 -0.36
N GLN A 25 8.70 6.50 0.48
CA GLN A 25 8.27 7.55 1.39
C GLN A 25 7.71 8.76 0.62
N GLU A 26 8.41 9.22 -0.41
CA GLU A 26 8.00 10.36 -1.22
C GLU A 26 6.61 10.16 -1.83
N VAL A 27 6.38 9.01 -2.49
CA VAL A 27 5.09 8.76 -3.15
C VAL A 27 3.96 8.59 -2.14
N VAL A 28 4.18 7.91 -1.01
CA VAL A 28 3.15 7.74 0.04
C VAL A 28 2.81 9.09 0.68
N LEU A 29 3.80 9.95 0.92
CA LEU A 29 3.57 11.28 1.46
C LEU A 29 2.86 12.21 0.47
N SER A 30 3.09 12.06 -0.84
CA SER A 30 2.43 12.86 -1.86
C SER A 30 0.90 12.68 -1.87
N TRP A 31 0.40 11.53 -1.41
CA TRP A 31 -1.05 11.28 -1.37
C TRP A 31 -1.79 12.18 -0.37
N ARG A 32 -1.09 12.82 0.57
CA ARG A 32 -1.71 13.79 1.49
C ARG A 32 -2.29 15.02 0.78
N SER A 33 -1.88 15.30 -0.46
CA SER A 33 -2.35 16.48 -1.20
C SER A 33 -3.46 16.20 -2.20
N ASN A 34 -3.93 14.96 -2.35
CA ASN A 34 -4.96 14.59 -3.33
C ASN A 34 -6.40 14.58 -2.74
N GLY A 35 -6.57 15.07 -1.52
CA GLY A 35 -7.85 15.06 -0.81
C GLY A 35 -8.15 13.75 -0.06
N SER A 36 -7.31 12.72 -0.15
CA SER A 36 -7.42 11.52 0.66
C SER A 36 -7.00 11.76 2.12
N THR A 37 -7.61 11.01 3.04
CA THR A 37 -7.25 11.00 4.47
C THR A 37 -6.82 9.60 4.88
N LEU A 38 -5.60 9.46 5.40
CA LEU A 38 -5.13 8.20 5.96
C LEU A 38 -5.80 7.97 7.33
N LEU A 39 -6.69 6.99 7.42
CA LEU A 39 -7.42 6.64 8.63
C LEU A 39 -6.63 5.71 9.56
N GLY A 40 -5.76 4.88 8.97
CA GLY A 40 -4.96 3.94 9.74
C GLY A 40 -4.03 3.11 8.87
N THR A 41 -3.06 2.47 9.52
CA THR A 41 -2.15 1.52 8.88
C THR A 41 -2.07 0.25 9.71
N PHE A 42 -1.83 -0.87 9.04
CA PHE A 42 -1.57 -2.15 9.67
C PHE A 42 -0.36 -2.79 9.00
N ASP A 43 0.74 -2.85 9.75
CA ASP A 43 1.99 -3.49 9.32
C ASP A 43 2.18 -4.80 10.08
N ARG A 44 2.54 -5.86 9.34
CA ARG A 44 2.73 -7.21 9.89
C ARG A 44 4.13 -7.47 10.43
N ASP A 45 5.06 -6.52 10.38
CA ASP A 45 6.47 -6.77 10.69
C ASP A 45 6.74 -7.13 12.17
N ILE A 46 6.08 -6.46 13.13
CA ILE A 46 6.50 -6.52 14.54
C ILE A 46 5.81 -7.64 15.35
N LEU A 47 4.51 -7.88 15.14
CA LEU A 47 3.70 -8.77 16.00
C LEU A 47 3.10 -9.96 15.26
N THR A 48 3.66 -10.36 14.10
CA THR A 48 3.22 -11.58 13.44
C THR A 48 3.83 -12.80 14.10
N ALA A 49 3.04 -13.52 14.90
CA ALA A 49 3.39 -14.84 15.40
C ALA A 49 3.04 -15.92 14.34
N GLY A 50 4.06 -16.58 13.79
CA GLY A 50 3.90 -17.67 12.82
C GLY A 50 4.42 -17.37 11.41
N HIS A 51 4.32 -18.33 10.50
CA HIS A 51 4.68 -18.13 9.09
C HIS A 51 3.87 -16.94 8.53
N ALA A 52 4.49 -16.12 7.67
CA ALA A 52 3.77 -15.09 6.92
C ALA A 52 2.68 -15.79 6.10
N GLY A 53 1.48 -15.91 6.67
CA GLY A 53 0.43 -16.77 6.12
C GLY A 53 -0.02 -16.32 4.73
N ASN A 54 -0.89 -17.11 4.10
CA ASN A 54 -1.38 -16.97 2.71
C ASN A 54 -2.13 -15.66 2.38
N HIS A 55 -2.09 -14.65 3.24
CA HIS A 55 -2.88 -13.41 3.09
C HIS A 55 -2.37 -12.53 1.95
N GLY A 56 -1.14 -12.74 1.46
CA GLY A 56 -0.65 -12.13 0.22
C GLY A 56 -0.31 -10.63 0.31
N TRP A 57 -0.26 -10.06 1.52
CA TRP A 57 0.11 -8.66 1.78
C TRP A 57 0.95 -8.52 3.05
N HIS A 58 1.77 -7.46 3.09
CA HIS A 58 2.67 -7.12 4.21
C HIS A 58 2.18 -5.91 5.01
N ALA A 59 1.67 -4.89 4.34
CA ALA A 59 1.16 -3.68 4.95
C ALA A 59 -0.17 -3.27 4.29
N CYS A 60 -1.10 -2.79 5.10
CA CYS A 60 -2.37 -2.25 4.67
C CYS A 60 -2.49 -0.78 5.08
N PHE A 61 -3.01 0.04 4.17
CA PHE A 61 -3.25 1.46 4.38
C PHE A 61 -4.74 1.71 4.16
N LEU A 62 -5.45 2.14 5.21
CA LEU A 62 -6.86 2.46 5.13
C LEU A 62 -7.01 3.95 4.86
N TYR A 63 -7.58 4.29 3.72
CA TYR A 63 -7.85 5.66 3.31
C TYR A 63 -9.35 5.94 3.22
N ASP A 64 -9.74 7.13 3.67
CA ASP A 64 -10.94 7.80 3.18
C ASP A 64 -10.56 8.56 1.90
N VAL A 65 -11.32 8.37 0.83
CA VAL A 65 -11.04 8.93 -0.49
C VAL A 65 -12.30 9.59 -1.05
N PRO A 66 -12.18 10.74 -1.72
CA PRO A 66 -13.35 11.47 -2.21
C PRO A 66 -14.02 10.78 -3.40
N ASP A 67 -13.24 10.09 -4.24
CA ASP A 67 -13.73 9.42 -5.44
C ASP A 67 -12.78 8.32 -5.98
N LEU A 68 -13.25 7.59 -7.00
CA LEU A 68 -12.47 6.55 -7.68
C LEU A 68 -11.28 7.10 -8.48
N GLN A 69 -11.36 8.37 -8.90
CA GLN A 69 -10.30 9.02 -9.65
C GLN A 69 -9.06 9.19 -8.77
N THR A 70 -9.26 9.57 -7.50
CA THR A 70 -8.20 9.69 -6.50
C THR A 70 -7.45 8.37 -6.32
N VAL A 71 -8.16 7.24 -6.24
CA VAL A 71 -7.53 5.91 -6.13
C VAL A 71 -6.70 5.57 -7.38
N SER A 72 -7.20 5.92 -8.57
CA SER A 72 -6.46 5.73 -9.82
C SER A 72 -5.19 6.56 -9.87
N GLU A 73 -5.23 7.81 -9.40
CA GLU A 73 -4.06 8.69 -9.32
C GLU A 73 -3.04 8.22 -8.29
N MET A 74 -3.47 7.70 -7.14
CA MET A 74 -2.59 7.09 -6.14
C MET A 74 -1.86 5.86 -6.68
N THR A 75 -2.59 4.94 -7.31
CA THR A 75 -1.99 3.72 -7.87
C THR A 75 -1.11 4.01 -9.07
N HIS A 76 -1.48 4.99 -9.90
CA HIS A 76 -0.65 5.44 -11.02
C HIS A 76 0.64 6.12 -10.55
N SER A 77 0.56 7.06 -9.59
CA SER A 77 1.73 7.73 -9.03
C SER A 77 2.71 6.73 -8.41
N PHE A 78 2.21 5.70 -7.72
CA PHE A 78 3.05 4.59 -7.26
C PHE A 78 3.77 3.90 -8.40
N ARG A 79 3.05 3.49 -9.44
CA ARG A 79 3.63 2.79 -10.59
C ARG A 79 4.66 3.64 -11.32
N ALA A 80 4.43 4.96 -11.43
CA ALA A 80 5.33 5.89 -12.11
C ALA A 80 6.73 5.97 -11.48
N THR A 81 6.87 5.63 -10.18
CA THR A 81 8.17 5.55 -9.51
C THR A 81 9.05 4.40 -9.99
N GLY A 82 8.47 3.36 -10.62
CA GLY A 82 9.15 2.12 -10.95
C GLY A 82 9.37 1.17 -9.76
N LEU A 83 8.75 1.46 -8.61
CA LEU A 83 8.77 0.62 -7.41
C LEU A 83 7.98 -0.68 -7.56
N ASP A 84 7.21 -0.85 -8.65
CA ASP A 84 6.47 -2.06 -9.00
C ASP A 84 7.37 -3.29 -9.23
N ARG A 85 8.68 -3.07 -9.39
CA ARG A 85 9.71 -4.13 -9.41
C ARG A 85 10.01 -4.72 -8.04
N TYR A 86 9.75 -3.96 -6.97
CA TYR A 86 10.05 -4.35 -5.58
C TYR A 86 8.78 -4.67 -4.81
N PHE A 87 7.71 -3.90 -5.03
CA PHE A 87 6.46 -4.00 -4.29
C PHE A 87 5.28 -4.22 -5.23
N ARG A 88 4.27 -4.92 -4.73
CA ARG A 88 2.95 -4.96 -5.37
C ARG A 88 2.02 -4.04 -4.58
N LEU A 89 1.38 -3.10 -5.27
CA LEU A 89 0.32 -2.28 -4.72
C LEU A 89 -1.03 -2.74 -5.30
N GLU A 90 -2.00 -2.96 -4.43
CA GLU A 90 -3.37 -3.29 -4.79
C GLU A 90 -4.32 -2.37 -4.04
N ALA A 91 -5.26 -1.74 -4.75
CA ALA A 91 -6.30 -0.93 -4.15
C ALA A 91 -7.59 -1.75 -4.05
N MET A 92 -8.12 -1.87 -2.83
CA MET A 92 -9.42 -2.49 -2.56
C MET A 92 -10.40 -1.41 -2.15
N ILE A 93 -11.51 -1.31 -2.88
CA ILE A 93 -12.53 -0.29 -2.64
C ILE A 93 -13.71 -0.93 -1.95
N GLY A 94 -13.94 -0.54 -0.70
CA GLY A 94 -14.99 -1.07 0.15
C GLY A 94 -16.15 -0.09 0.33
N ARG A 95 -17.26 -0.61 0.83
CA ARG A 95 -18.35 0.15 1.45
C ARG A 95 -18.36 -0.14 2.95
N PRO A 96 -19.03 0.70 3.76
CA PRO A 96 -19.31 0.34 5.14
C PRO A 96 -19.91 -1.06 5.23
N PHE A 97 -19.62 -1.77 6.32
CA PHE A 97 -20.25 -3.07 6.56
C PHE A 97 -21.76 -2.89 6.62
N PHE A 98 -22.54 -3.77 5.98
CA PHE A 98 -23.97 -3.54 5.75
C PHE A 98 -24.81 -3.30 7.02
N LEU A 99 -24.39 -3.79 8.19
CA LEU A 99 -25.04 -3.50 9.48
C LEU A 99 -24.74 -2.12 10.05
N LEU A 100 -23.67 -1.48 9.57
CA LEU A 100 -23.22 -0.14 9.94
C LEU A 100 -23.56 0.90 8.87
N GLU A 101 -24.27 0.50 7.81
CA GLU A 101 -24.80 1.45 6.86
C GLU A 101 -25.93 2.24 7.50
N GLU A 102 -25.90 3.55 7.30
CA GLU A 102 -27.04 4.40 7.66
C GLU A 102 -28.28 3.89 6.90
N GLN A 103 -29.31 3.53 7.65
CA GLN A 103 -30.60 3.18 7.06
C GLN A 103 -31.17 4.45 6.42
N LYS A 104 -31.11 4.52 5.09
CA LYS A 104 -31.80 5.56 4.32
C LYS A 104 -33.31 5.42 4.40
#